data_AF-A0A0B5ID27-F1
#
_entry.id   AF-A0A0B5ID27-F1
#
_cell.length_a   1.000
_cell.length_b   1.000
_cell.length_c   1.000
_cell.angle_alpha   90.00
_cell.angle_beta   90.00
_cell.angle_gamma   90.00
#
_symmetry.space_group_name_H-M   'P 1'
#
loop_
_entity.id
_entity.type
_entity.pdbx_description
1 polymer ?
#
loop_
_entity_poly.entity_id
_entity_poly.type
_entity_poly.pdbx_seq_one_letter_code
_entity_poly.pdbx_strand_id
1 'polypeptide(L)'
;MGTVITELGFVGPAQSDDLFHFTGRNGNRPRDVPEEIQRMKASERLDSIITQRKLLAFPPFGVRQACVCFSECPPEQLAYLIAGGLFSPWGVVVSRSQVMGCGGGSVSYVPDKVYEKFERVGLEHWAVRTGEKSTWLHEREWRLPSKGVRLNALRAILIGDETWRPSLVDTNDWINAESGELCLGPGETPSARPRQHYPELWRQSEIWVWDATAKHMVKHPPGTLD
;
A
#
# COMPACT_ATOMS: atom_id res chain seq x y z
N MET A 1 45.70 -7.80 -1.54
CA MET A 1 45.06 -7.45 -2.83
C MET A 1 43.93 -6.49 -2.49
N GLY A 2 44.03 -5.23 -2.94
CA GLY A 2 43.01 -4.22 -2.65
C GLY A 2 41.79 -4.44 -3.52
N THR A 3 40.61 -4.49 -2.90
CA THR A 3 39.33 -4.55 -3.61
C THR A 3 39.12 -3.23 -4.33
N VAL A 4 39.13 -3.26 -5.66
CA VAL A 4 38.71 -2.12 -6.48
C VAL A 4 37.20 -1.95 -6.26
N ILE A 5 36.82 -0.88 -5.58
CA ILE A 5 35.43 -0.44 -5.51
C ILE A 5 35.12 0.17 -6.87
N THR A 6 34.34 -0.55 -7.68
CA THR A 6 33.82 -0.05 -8.96
C THR A 6 33.10 1.27 -8.73
N GLU A 7 33.37 2.27 -9.58
CA GLU A 7 32.63 3.53 -9.60
C GLU A 7 31.12 3.24 -9.62
N LEU A 8 30.41 3.73 -8.60
CA LEU A 8 28.95 3.73 -8.57
C LEU A 8 28.49 4.60 -9.76
N GLY A 9 27.78 3.99 -10.71
CA GLY A 9 27.33 4.67 -11.93
C GLY A 9 26.44 5.89 -11.65
N PHE A 10 26.13 6.65 -12.70
CA PHE A 10 25.37 7.93 -12.73
C PHE A 10 24.00 7.94 -12.03
N VAL A 11 23.53 6.80 -11.52
CA VAL A 11 22.34 6.65 -10.70
C VAL A 11 22.76 6.62 -9.23
N GLY A 12 22.43 7.68 -8.49
CA GLY A 12 22.53 7.67 -7.02
C GLY A 12 21.78 6.47 -6.42
N PRO A 13 21.94 6.16 -5.12
CA PRO A 13 21.23 5.04 -4.51
C PRO A 13 19.75 5.22 -4.80
N ALA A 14 19.16 4.28 -5.55
CA ALA A 14 17.78 4.32 -6.00
C ALA A 14 16.84 4.48 -4.79
N GLN A 15 16.49 5.74 -4.50
CA GLN A 15 15.70 6.16 -3.37
C GLN A 15 14.49 6.94 -3.88
N SER A 16 13.31 6.65 -3.33
CA SER A 16 12.05 7.30 -3.71
C SER A 16 11.34 7.83 -2.48
N ASP A 17 10.78 9.04 -2.55
CA ASP A 17 9.90 9.52 -1.48
C ASP A 17 8.59 8.70 -1.42
N ASP A 18 8.23 8.03 -2.52
CA ASP A 18 7.02 7.23 -2.63
C ASP A 18 7.23 5.82 -2.05
N LEU A 19 6.42 5.48 -1.05
CA LEU A 19 6.36 4.16 -0.43
C LEU A 19 5.02 3.49 -0.77
N PHE A 20 5.09 2.31 -1.36
CA PHE A 20 3.93 1.58 -1.85
C PHE A 20 3.52 0.49 -0.88
N HIS A 21 2.27 0.52 -0.40
CA HIS A 21 1.64 -0.64 0.22
C HIS A 21 0.80 -1.37 -0.84
N PHE A 22 1.38 -2.37 -1.48
CA PHE A 22 0.67 -3.19 -2.45
C PHE A 22 -0.35 -4.10 -1.75
N THR A 23 -1.53 -4.18 -2.35
CA THR A 23 -2.62 -5.04 -1.89
C THR A 23 -2.63 -6.42 -2.55
N GLY A 24 -1.76 -6.66 -3.52
CA GLY A 24 -1.57 -7.96 -4.18
C GLY A 24 -0.10 -8.25 -4.45
N ARG A 25 0.37 -9.41 -3.99
CA ARG A 25 1.69 -9.97 -4.29
C ARG A 25 1.52 -11.40 -4.78
N ASN A 26 2.23 -11.76 -5.84
CA ASN A 26 2.23 -13.12 -6.36
C ASN A 26 3.24 -13.98 -5.58
N GLY A 27 2.84 -15.21 -5.25
CA GLY A 27 3.65 -16.16 -4.47
C GLY A 27 3.13 -16.43 -3.06
N ASN A 28 4.05 -16.76 -2.15
CA ASN A 28 3.71 -17.17 -0.79
C ASN A 28 3.00 -16.05 -0.01
N ARG A 29 2.04 -16.44 0.83
CA ARG A 29 1.30 -15.54 1.71
C ARG A 29 1.68 -15.81 3.17
N PRO A 30 1.79 -14.77 4.03
CA PRO A 30 2.01 -14.99 5.45
C PRO A 30 0.85 -15.78 6.04
N ARG A 31 1.16 -16.72 6.95
CA ARG A 31 0.15 -17.60 7.56
C ARG A 31 -0.78 -16.85 8.52
N ASP A 32 -0.32 -15.75 9.08
CA ASP A 32 -1.00 -15.00 10.13
C ASP A 32 -2.04 -13.99 9.59
N VAL A 33 -2.24 -13.92 8.27
CA VAL A 33 -3.29 -13.10 7.65
C VAL A 33 -4.62 -13.84 7.77
N PRO A 34 -5.71 -13.23 8.28
CA PRO A 34 -7.04 -13.85 8.32
C PRO A 34 -7.51 -14.36 6.96
N GLU A 35 -8.17 -15.53 6.94
CA GLU A 35 -8.62 -16.17 5.68
C GLU A 35 -9.51 -15.27 4.83
N GLU A 36 -10.38 -14.47 5.46
CA GLU A 36 -11.23 -13.50 4.78
C GLU A 36 -10.41 -12.51 3.94
N ILE A 37 -9.30 -11.99 4.49
CA ILE A 37 -8.39 -11.08 3.79
C ILE A 37 -7.60 -11.84 2.72
N GLN A 38 -7.22 -13.09 2.98
CA GLN A 38 -6.52 -13.91 1.99
C GLN A 38 -7.39 -14.19 0.76
N ARG A 39 -8.71 -14.32 0.91
CA ARG A 39 -9.64 -14.59 -0.19
C ARG A 39 -9.93 -13.36 -1.05
N MET A 40 -9.72 -12.15 -0.51
CA MET A 40 -9.88 -10.90 -1.27
C MET A 40 -8.91 -10.82 -2.45
N LYS A 41 -9.41 -10.35 -3.59
CA LYS A 41 -8.60 -9.83 -4.70
C LYS A 41 -7.86 -8.57 -4.25
N ALA A 42 -6.83 -8.18 -4.99
CA ALA A 42 -6.06 -6.98 -4.68
C ALA A 42 -6.93 -5.71 -4.68
N SER A 43 -7.79 -5.54 -5.70
CA SER A 43 -8.75 -4.43 -5.79
C SER A 43 -9.77 -4.41 -4.65
N GLU A 44 -10.29 -5.57 -4.23
CA GLU A 44 -11.22 -5.70 -3.09
C GLU A 44 -10.54 -5.33 -1.77
N ARG A 45 -9.27 -5.71 -1.60
CA ARG A 45 -8.48 -5.32 -0.43
C ARG A 45 -8.19 -3.83 -0.43
N LEU A 46 -7.89 -3.24 -1.59
CA LEU A 46 -7.74 -1.80 -1.72
C LEU A 46 -9.02 -1.08 -1.34
N ASP A 47 -10.17 -1.53 -1.85
CA ASP A 47 -11.49 -0.99 -1.52
C ASP A 47 -11.73 -1.00 -0.01
N SER A 48 -11.48 -2.14 0.65
CA SER A 48 -11.59 -2.27 2.10
C SER A 48 -10.68 -1.28 2.83
N ILE A 49 -9.43 -1.08 2.37
CA ILE A 49 -8.47 -0.17 3.01
C ILE A 49 -8.94 1.28 2.93
N ILE A 50 -9.42 1.73 1.78
CA ILE A 50 -9.79 3.13 1.55
C ILE A 50 -11.17 3.47 2.13
N THR A 51 -12.12 2.54 2.11
CA THR A 51 -13.45 2.71 2.72
C THR A 51 -13.34 2.76 4.25
N GLN A 52 -12.60 1.81 4.85
CA GLN A 52 -12.39 1.75 6.31
C GLN A 52 -11.29 2.68 6.82
N ARG A 53 -10.49 3.24 5.90
CA ARG A 53 -9.30 4.06 6.18
C ARG A 53 -8.33 3.38 7.14
N LYS A 54 -8.04 2.10 6.90
CA LYS A 54 -7.25 1.30 7.83
C LYS A 54 -6.31 0.37 7.08
N LEU A 55 -5.04 0.43 7.45
CA LEU A 55 -4.06 -0.60 7.13
C LEU A 55 -3.96 -1.55 8.31
N LEU A 56 -4.17 -2.83 8.06
CA LEU A 56 -3.93 -3.89 9.04
C LEU A 56 -2.47 -4.33 8.98
N ALA A 57 -1.89 -4.57 10.15
CA ALA A 57 -0.52 -5.04 10.28
C ALA A 57 -0.51 -6.54 10.51
N PHE A 58 0.43 -7.23 9.87
CA PHE A 58 0.65 -8.66 10.05
C PHE A 58 2.13 -8.94 10.24
N PRO A 59 2.51 -10.02 10.94
CA PRO A 59 3.90 -10.42 11.03
C PRO A 59 4.49 -10.74 9.64
N PRO A 60 5.62 -10.13 9.25
CA PRO A 60 6.36 -10.52 8.05
C PRO A 60 6.90 -11.96 8.16
N PHE A 61 7.33 -12.53 7.04
CA PHE A 61 7.86 -13.90 7.02
C PHE A 61 9.01 -14.11 8.01
N GLY A 62 8.83 -15.06 8.93
CA GLY A 62 9.86 -15.44 9.91
C GLY A 62 10.07 -14.42 11.03
N VAL A 63 9.15 -13.48 11.21
CA VAL A 63 9.18 -12.43 12.24
C VAL A 63 7.88 -12.51 13.06
N ARG A 64 7.93 -12.21 14.36
CA ARG A 64 6.72 -12.23 15.22
C ARG A 64 6.02 -10.87 15.32
N GLN A 65 6.78 -9.79 15.26
CA GLN A 65 6.26 -8.43 15.37
C GLN A 65 5.42 -8.09 14.13
N ALA A 66 4.17 -7.71 14.35
CA ALA A 66 3.30 -7.24 13.28
C ALA A 66 3.77 -5.87 12.75
N CYS A 67 3.77 -5.73 11.43
CA CYS A 67 4.17 -4.53 10.72
C CYS A 67 3.19 -4.22 9.57
N VAL A 68 3.03 -2.94 9.25
CA VAL A 68 2.60 -2.53 7.91
C VAL A 68 3.87 -2.44 7.05
N CYS A 69 3.93 -3.22 5.98
CA CYS A 69 5.07 -3.21 5.06
C CYS A 69 4.79 -2.30 3.85
N PHE A 70 5.83 -1.62 3.39
CA PHE A 70 5.83 -0.82 2.17
C PHE A 70 7.06 -1.17 1.33
N SER A 71 6.98 -0.93 0.04
CA SER A 71 8.09 -1.04 -0.90
C SER A 71 8.49 0.36 -1.36
N GLU A 72 9.76 0.72 -1.16
CA GLU A 72 10.36 1.89 -1.80
C GLU A 72 10.79 1.48 -3.21
N CYS A 73 10.12 2.05 -4.22
CA CYS A 73 10.34 1.71 -5.62
C CYS A 73 10.33 2.98 -6.47
N PRO A 74 11.45 3.41 -7.05
CA PRO A 74 11.45 4.40 -8.12
C PRO A 74 10.60 3.91 -9.31
N PRO A 75 10.15 4.82 -10.19
CA PRO A 75 9.22 4.49 -11.28
C PRO A 75 9.67 3.31 -12.16
N GLU A 76 10.95 3.22 -12.50
CA GLU A 76 11.51 2.14 -13.32
C GLU A 76 11.46 0.79 -12.61
N GLN A 77 11.73 0.79 -11.29
CA GLN A 77 11.65 -0.40 -10.45
C GLN A 77 10.20 -0.83 -10.27
N LEU A 78 9.28 0.10 -10.04
CA LEU A 78 7.85 -0.17 -9.98
C LEU A 78 7.35 -0.84 -11.27
N ALA A 79 7.77 -0.33 -12.42
CA ALA A 79 7.43 -0.91 -13.71
C ALA A 79 7.94 -2.35 -13.85
N TYR A 80 9.17 -2.63 -13.41
CA TYR A 80 9.72 -3.98 -13.35
C TYR A 80 8.88 -4.91 -12.45
N LEU A 81 8.49 -4.46 -11.25
CA LEU A 81 7.71 -5.24 -10.29
C LEU A 81 6.34 -5.63 -10.81
N ILE A 82 5.64 -4.69 -11.44
CA ILE A 82 4.30 -4.92 -11.96
C ILE A 82 4.36 -5.72 -13.27
N ALA A 83 5.19 -5.32 -14.23
CA ALA A 83 5.29 -6.00 -15.52
C ALA A 83 5.89 -7.41 -15.40
N GLY A 84 6.76 -7.63 -14.42
CA GLY A 84 7.28 -8.96 -14.07
C GLY A 84 6.28 -9.84 -13.31
N GLY A 85 5.09 -9.32 -12.98
CA GLY A 85 4.07 -10.07 -12.26
C GLY A 85 4.46 -10.42 -10.84
N LEU A 86 5.30 -9.62 -10.18
CA LEU A 86 5.65 -9.80 -8.77
C LEU A 86 4.59 -9.17 -7.87
N PHE A 87 4.06 -8.03 -8.29
CA PHE A 87 3.01 -7.28 -7.60
C PHE A 87 1.85 -6.97 -8.53
N SER A 88 0.65 -6.96 -7.96
CA SER A 88 -0.52 -6.44 -8.67
C SER A 88 -0.52 -4.90 -8.59
N PRO A 89 -0.97 -4.19 -9.63
CA PRO A 89 -1.01 -2.71 -9.67
C PRO A 89 -2.14 -2.13 -8.82
N TRP A 90 -2.24 -2.54 -7.54
CA TRP A 90 -3.28 -2.12 -6.61
C TRP A 90 -2.64 -1.82 -5.28
N GLY A 91 -2.80 -0.61 -4.76
CA GLY A 91 -2.11 -0.20 -3.54
C GLY A 91 -2.45 1.20 -3.07
N VAL A 92 -1.89 1.56 -1.92
CA VAL A 92 -1.86 2.94 -1.45
C VAL A 92 -0.42 3.43 -1.42
N VAL A 93 -0.24 4.72 -1.67
CA VAL A 93 1.07 5.38 -1.67
C VAL A 93 1.11 6.42 -0.56
N VAL A 94 2.18 6.38 0.22
CA VAL A 94 2.48 7.35 1.29
C VAL A 94 3.87 7.91 1.09
N SER A 95 4.16 9.07 1.66
CA SER A 95 5.52 9.61 1.66
C SER A 95 6.39 8.89 2.70
N ARG A 96 7.70 8.90 2.46
CA ARG A 96 8.69 8.43 3.42
C ARG A 96 8.60 9.18 4.74
N SER A 97 8.41 10.51 4.67
CA SER A 97 8.27 11.36 5.85
C SER A 97 7.05 11.00 6.70
N GLN A 98 5.92 10.61 6.09
CA GLN A 98 4.74 10.12 6.82
C GLN A 98 5.05 8.84 7.58
N VAL A 99 5.70 7.85 6.94
CA VAL A 99 6.04 6.58 7.58
C VAL A 99 7.04 6.79 8.72
N MET A 100 8.08 7.60 8.51
CA MET A 100 9.06 7.94 9.55
C MET A 100 8.42 8.69 10.73
N GLY A 101 7.52 9.63 10.45
CA GLY A 101 6.78 10.36 11.48
C GLY A 101 5.92 9.47 12.37
N CYS A 102 5.55 8.28 11.90
CA CYS A 102 4.85 7.25 12.67
C CYS A 102 5.77 6.22 13.35
N GLY A 103 7.10 6.40 13.29
CA GLY A 103 8.07 5.44 13.84
C GLY A 103 8.40 4.26 12.92
N GLY A 104 8.04 4.35 11.63
CA GLY A 104 8.45 3.40 10.61
C GLY A 104 9.85 3.70 10.07
N GLY A 105 10.40 2.75 9.30
CA GLY A 105 11.77 2.85 8.79
C GLY A 105 12.10 1.84 7.70
N SER A 106 13.27 2.01 7.07
CA SER A 106 13.77 1.04 6.10
C SER A 106 14.33 -0.20 6.79
N VAL A 107 14.13 -1.36 6.16
CA VAL A 107 14.66 -2.65 6.61
C VAL A 107 16.11 -2.84 6.13
N SER A 108 16.92 -3.51 6.95
CA SER A 108 18.29 -3.90 6.60
C SER A 108 18.33 -5.28 5.97
N TYR A 109 18.93 -5.40 4.79
CA TYR A 109 19.18 -6.68 4.13
C TYR A 109 20.54 -7.21 4.57
N VAL A 110 20.55 -8.32 5.31
CA VAL A 110 21.75 -8.78 6.02
C VAL A 110 21.98 -10.28 5.86
N PRO A 111 23.24 -10.76 5.87
CA PRO A 111 23.54 -12.19 5.92
C PRO A 111 23.00 -12.85 7.20
N ASP A 112 22.78 -14.16 7.17
CA ASP A 112 22.19 -14.92 8.28
C ASP A 112 22.87 -14.67 9.63
N LYS A 113 24.22 -14.68 9.66
CA LYS A 113 25.00 -14.42 10.90
C LYS A 113 24.73 -13.04 11.51
N VAL A 114 24.35 -12.05 10.70
CA VAL A 114 23.99 -10.71 11.18
C VAL A 114 22.51 -10.68 11.58
N TYR A 115 21.64 -11.36 10.84
CA TYR A 115 20.22 -11.51 11.21
C TYR A 115 20.05 -12.13 12.60
N GLU A 116 20.82 -13.17 12.94
CA GLU A 116 20.86 -13.79 14.28
C GLU A 116 21.17 -12.78 15.41
N LYS A 117 21.84 -11.67 15.11
CA LYS A 117 22.08 -10.60 16.08
C LYS A 117 20.82 -9.76 16.30
N PHE A 118 20.09 -9.43 15.23
CA PHE A 118 18.80 -8.74 15.31
C PHE A 118 17.79 -9.58 16.09
N GLU A 119 17.69 -10.88 15.78
CA GLU A 119 16.79 -11.81 16.47
C GLU A 119 17.09 -11.91 17.97
N ARG A 120 18.37 -12.00 18.36
CA ARG A 120 18.77 -12.05 19.78
C ARG A 120 18.30 -10.87 20.61
N VAL A 121 18.13 -9.71 19.98
CA VAL A 121 17.70 -8.47 20.66
C VAL A 121 16.24 -8.10 20.34
N GLY A 122 15.49 -8.97 19.67
CA GLY A 122 14.07 -8.74 19.32
C GLY A 122 13.85 -7.68 18.23
N LEU A 123 14.85 -7.43 17.39
CA LEU A 123 14.80 -6.45 16.30
C LEU A 123 14.74 -7.13 14.91
N GLU A 124 14.45 -8.42 14.83
CA GLU A 124 14.40 -9.17 13.57
C GLU A 124 13.40 -8.59 12.55
N HIS A 125 12.41 -7.83 13.03
CA HIS A 125 11.49 -7.07 12.19
C HIS A 125 12.13 -5.89 11.47
N TRP A 126 13.32 -5.44 11.82
CA TRP A 126 14.09 -4.44 11.06
C TRP A 126 15.10 -5.06 10.10
N ALA A 127 15.09 -6.38 9.95
CA ALA A 127 16.02 -7.10 9.08
C ALA A 127 15.33 -8.09 8.13
N VAL A 128 15.98 -8.34 7.00
CA VAL A 128 15.65 -9.39 6.03
C VAL A 128 16.91 -10.18 5.73
N ARG A 129 16.79 -11.52 5.75
CA ARG A 129 17.90 -12.43 5.44
C ARG A 129 18.23 -12.40 3.95
N THR A 130 19.52 -12.26 3.64
CA THR A 130 20.06 -12.41 2.29
C THR A 130 20.85 -13.70 2.18
N GLY A 131 20.39 -14.62 1.34
CA GLY A 131 21.08 -15.87 1.00
C GLY A 131 21.01 -16.14 -0.51
N GLU A 132 21.58 -17.27 -0.94
CA GLU A 132 21.70 -17.63 -2.37
C GLU A 132 20.36 -17.72 -3.12
N LYS A 133 19.24 -17.86 -2.40
CA LYS A 133 17.89 -17.96 -2.96
C LYS A 133 17.00 -16.73 -2.69
N SER A 134 17.56 -15.62 -2.23
CA SER A 134 16.78 -14.41 -1.93
C SER A 134 16.26 -13.77 -3.22
N THR A 135 14.99 -14.00 -3.55
CA THR A 135 14.34 -13.44 -4.75
C THR A 135 13.76 -12.04 -4.53
N TRP A 136 13.87 -11.47 -3.34
CA TRP A 136 13.26 -10.21 -2.88
C TRP A 136 14.23 -9.02 -2.83
N LEU A 137 15.39 -9.11 -3.48
CA LEU A 137 16.36 -8.01 -3.56
C LEU A 137 16.00 -6.94 -4.59
N HIS A 138 14.86 -7.11 -5.28
CA HIS A 138 14.35 -6.21 -6.29
C HIS A 138 13.52 -5.06 -5.72
N GLU A 139 13.41 -4.91 -4.40
CA GLU A 139 12.71 -3.82 -3.73
C GLU A 139 13.47 -3.44 -2.45
N ARG A 140 13.28 -2.21 -1.97
CA ARG A 140 13.72 -1.81 -0.63
C ARG A 140 12.52 -1.77 0.30
N GLU A 141 12.44 -2.74 1.21
CA GLU A 141 11.33 -2.85 2.15
C GLU A 141 11.41 -1.79 3.26
N TRP A 142 10.26 -1.23 3.59
CA TRP A 142 10.00 -0.37 4.73
C TRP A 142 8.96 -1.02 5.63
N ARG A 143 9.10 -0.85 6.94
CA ARG A 143 8.18 -1.40 7.94
C ARG A 143 7.75 -0.34 8.93
N LEU A 144 6.49 -0.43 9.33
CA LEU A 144 5.90 0.33 10.43
C LEU A 144 5.37 -0.67 11.46
N PRO A 145 6.13 -0.95 12.54
CA PRO A 145 5.69 -1.84 13.61
C PRO A 145 4.45 -1.28 14.30
N SER A 146 3.32 -1.99 14.19
CA SER A 146 2.03 -1.55 14.72
C SER A 146 1.04 -2.71 14.76
N LYS A 147 -0.13 -2.53 15.40
CA LYS A 147 -1.30 -3.42 15.27
C LYS A 147 -2.19 -3.03 14.07
N GLY A 148 -1.85 -1.95 13.38
CA GLY A 148 -2.59 -1.36 12.28
C GLY A 148 -2.58 0.17 12.38
N VAL A 149 -2.88 0.84 11.28
CA VAL A 149 -2.78 2.31 11.17
C VAL A 149 -4.05 2.85 10.55
N ARG A 150 -4.58 3.92 11.15
CA ARG A 150 -5.67 4.70 10.56
C ARG A 150 -5.09 5.68 9.55
N LEU A 151 -5.63 5.68 8.34
CA LEU A 151 -5.23 6.55 7.25
C LEU A 151 -6.03 7.85 7.31
N ASN A 152 -5.33 8.97 7.49
CA ASN A 152 -5.95 10.30 7.44
C ASN A 152 -5.69 11.00 6.10
N ALA A 153 -4.58 10.66 5.45
CA ALA A 153 -4.21 11.17 4.14
C ALA A 153 -3.37 10.10 3.44
N LEU A 154 -3.43 10.09 2.11
CA LEU A 154 -2.53 9.34 1.25
C LEU A 154 -1.89 10.33 0.28
N ARG A 155 -0.70 9.98 -0.22
CA ARG A 155 -0.12 10.69 -1.36
C ARG A 155 -0.89 10.33 -2.62
N ALA A 156 -1.12 9.04 -2.84
CA ALA A 156 -1.88 8.54 -3.96
C ALA A 156 -2.54 7.18 -3.69
N ILE A 157 -3.46 6.80 -4.57
CA ILE A 157 -4.03 5.46 -4.67
C ILE A 157 -3.59 4.87 -6.02
N LEU A 158 -2.96 3.70 -5.99
CA LEU A 158 -2.52 2.97 -7.19
C LEU A 158 -3.63 2.01 -7.63
N ILE A 159 -4.07 2.12 -8.88
CA ILE A 159 -5.09 1.26 -9.49
C ILE A 159 -4.60 0.66 -10.82
N GLY A 160 -5.06 -0.56 -11.09
CA GLY A 160 -4.66 -1.34 -12.26
C GLY A 160 -5.60 -1.23 -13.45
N ASP A 161 -6.74 -0.56 -13.26
CA ASP A 161 -7.83 -0.45 -14.22
C ASP A 161 -8.47 0.93 -14.04
N GLU A 162 -8.38 1.78 -15.07
CA GLU A 162 -8.91 3.15 -15.07
C GLU A 162 -10.43 3.20 -14.88
N THR A 163 -11.14 2.12 -15.20
CA THR A 163 -12.60 2.04 -15.05
C THR A 163 -13.02 1.64 -13.63
N TRP A 164 -12.08 1.18 -12.80
CA TRP A 164 -12.37 0.77 -11.43
C TRP A 164 -12.71 1.97 -10.55
N ARG A 165 -13.70 1.79 -9.68
CA ARG A 165 -14.10 2.76 -8.66
C ARG A 165 -14.27 2.04 -7.32
N PRO A 166 -13.99 2.72 -6.20
CA PRO A 166 -14.23 2.15 -4.88
C PRO A 166 -15.73 2.10 -4.57
N SER A 167 -16.11 1.25 -3.63
CA SER A 167 -17.46 1.20 -3.09
C SER A 167 -17.84 2.56 -2.50
N LEU A 168 -19.07 2.99 -2.78
CA LEU A 168 -19.63 4.16 -2.14
C LEU A 168 -19.80 3.92 -0.64
N VAL A 169 -19.64 4.98 0.14
CA VAL A 169 -19.87 4.99 1.58
C VAL A 169 -21.02 5.93 1.92
N ASP A 170 -21.83 5.52 2.89
CA ASP A 170 -22.86 6.39 3.46
C ASP A 170 -22.23 7.63 4.08
N THR A 171 -22.82 8.79 3.84
CA THR A 171 -22.51 10.01 4.57
C THR A 171 -23.46 10.15 5.76
N ASN A 172 -23.26 11.21 6.54
CA ASN A 172 -24.19 11.57 7.62
C ASN A 172 -25.46 12.29 7.10
N ASP A 173 -25.58 12.48 5.79
CA ASP A 173 -26.71 13.15 5.17
C ASP A 173 -27.73 12.14 4.66
N TRP A 174 -28.99 12.56 4.58
CA TRP A 174 -30.06 11.79 3.96
C TRP A 174 -30.57 12.51 2.72
N ILE A 175 -30.99 11.75 1.73
CA ILE A 175 -31.68 12.27 0.54
C ILE A 175 -33.02 11.59 0.37
N ASN A 176 -34.00 12.33 -0.13
CA ASN A 176 -35.23 11.75 -0.64
C ASN A 176 -34.89 10.99 -1.93
N ALA A 177 -35.17 9.68 -1.98
CA ALA A 177 -34.81 8.86 -3.13
C ALA A 177 -35.55 9.23 -4.42
N GLU A 178 -36.70 9.91 -4.33
CA GLU A 178 -37.52 10.32 -5.47
C GLU A 178 -37.07 11.66 -6.06
N SER A 179 -36.81 12.65 -5.21
CA SER A 179 -36.41 14.00 -5.67
C SER A 179 -34.88 14.20 -5.74
N GLY A 180 -34.10 13.41 -4.99
CA GLY A 180 -32.66 13.61 -4.82
C GLY A 180 -32.29 14.75 -3.86
N GLU A 181 -33.26 15.45 -3.30
CA GLU A 181 -33.03 16.57 -2.37
C GLU A 181 -32.63 16.07 -0.98
N LEU A 182 -31.88 16.88 -0.24
CA LEU A 182 -31.52 16.60 1.15
C LEU A 182 -32.78 16.55 2.03
N CYS A 183 -32.80 15.65 2.99
CA CYS A 183 -33.83 15.54 4.01
C CYS A 183 -33.20 15.22 5.38
N LEU A 184 -33.98 15.30 6.45
CA LEU A 184 -33.58 15.00 7.82
C LEU A 184 -33.50 13.50 8.12
N GLY A 185 -34.01 12.66 7.21
CA GLY A 185 -33.99 11.21 7.31
C GLY A 185 -35.38 10.58 7.23
N PRO A 186 -35.52 9.29 7.65
CA PRO A 186 -36.75 8.52 7.47
C PRO A 186 -37.99 9.07 8.18
N GLY A 187 -37.82 9.99 9.13
CA GLY A 187 -38.93 10.66 9.82
C GLY A 187 -39.59 11.80 9.02
N GLU A 188 -38.90 12.34 8.01
CA GLU A 188 -39.44 13.41 7.16
C GLU A 188 -40.15 12.85 5.91
N THR A 189 -39.58 11.81 5.30
CA THR A 189 -40.15 11.15 4.13
C THR A 189 -39.89 9.64 4.15
N PRO A 190 -40.87 8.80 3.77
CA PRO A 190 -40.67 7.36 3.69
C PRO A 190 -39.66 6.94 2.61
N SER A 191 -39.35 7.81 1.65
CA SER A 191 -38.36 7.57 0.60
C SER A 191 -36.93 7.97 1.00
N ALA A 192 -36.68 8.34 2.26
CA ALA A 192 -35.36 8.76 2.70
C ALA A 192 -34.35 7.61 2.66
N ARG A 193 -33.17 7.87 2.10
CA ARG A 193 -32.02 6.96 2.13
C ARG A 193 -30.74 7.71 2.49
N PRO A 194 -29.73 7.04 3.07
CA PRO A 194 -28.43 7.64 3.28
C PRO A 194 -27.88 8.14 1.96
N ARG A 195 -27.34 9.36 1.95
CA ARG A 195 -26.61 9.87 0.81
C ARG A 195 -25.28 9.11 0.73
N GLN A 196 -24.89 8.71 -0.47
CA GLN A 196 -23.65 7.96 -0.68
C GLN A 196 -22.66 8.77 -1.50
N HIS A 197 -21.37 8.66 -1.17
CA HIS A 197 -20.25 9.31 -1.87
C HIS A 197 -19.07 8.36 -1.97
N TYR A 198 -18.13 8.65 -2.86
CA TYR A 198 -16.84 7.97 -2.80
C TYR A 198 -16.11 8.26 -1.48
N PRO A 199 -15.30 7.30 -0.97
CA PRO A 199 -14.53 7.48 0.24
C PRO A 199 -13.69 8.76 0.20
N GLU A 200 -13.54 9.42 1.34
CA GLU A 200 -12.78 10.68 1.41
C GLU A 200 -11.35 10.55 0.90
N LEU A 201 -10.68 9.42 1.17
CA LEU A 201 -9.34 9.16 0.65
C LEU A 201 -9.30 9.15 -0.89
N TRP A 202 -10.34 8.63 -1.55
CA TRP A 202 -10.44 8.67 -3.02
C TRP A 202 -10.55 10.11 -3.53
N ARG A 203 -11.40 10.92 -2.89
CA ARG A 203 -11.65 12.31 -3.29
C ARG A 203 -10.49 13.26 -3.01
N GLN A 204 -9.60 12.92 -2.08
CA GLN A 204 -8.51 13.79 -1.61
C GLN A 204 -7.11 13.37 -2.07
N SER A 205 -6.94 12.16 -2.58
CA SER A 205 -5.63 11.64 -3.01
C SER A 205 -5.48 11.72 -4.52
N GLU A 206 -4.24 11.82 -5.01
CA GLU A 206 -3.98 11.55 -6.43
C GLU A 206 -4.38 10.10 -6.76
N ILE A 207 -4.86 9.87 -7.98
CA ILE A 207 -5.10 8.52 -8.47
C ILE A 207 -4.03 8.19 -9.51
N TRP A 208 -3.25 7.15 -9.25
CA TRP A 208 -2.20 6.69 -10.15
C TRP A 208 -2.69 5.43 -10.85
N VAL A 209 -2.87 5.53 -12.15
CA VAL A 209 -3.35 4.44 -13.00
C VAL A 209 -2.15 3.79 -13.66
N TRP A 210 -2.01 2.48 -13.49
CA TRP A 210 -0.99 1.71 -14.20
C TRP A 210 -1.41 1.47 -15.66
N ASP A 211 -0.68 2.03 -16.60
CA ASP A 211 -0.82 1.72 -18.03
C ASP A 211 0.00 0.46 -18.35
N ALA A 212 -0.68 -0.67 -18.53
CA ALA A 212 -0.04 -1.94 -18.84
C ALA A 212 0.64 -1.97 -20.22
N THR A 213 0.16 -1.17 -21.18
CA THR A 213 0.70 -1.11 -22.54
C THR A 213 2.00 -0.32 -22.54
N ALA A 214 1.98 0.88 -21.96
CA ALA A 214 3.13 1.76 -21.92
C ALA A 214 4.06 1.52 -20.72
N LYS A 215 3.69 0.62 -19.81
CA LYS A 215 4.46 0.22 -18.61
C LYS A 215 4.88 1.39 -17.73
N HIS A 216 3.99 2.34 -17.53
CA HIS A 216 4.22 3.50 -16.67
C HIS A 216 2.94 3.88 -15.92
N MET A 217 3.07 4.79 -14.96
CA MET A 217 1.92 5.35 -14.25
C MET A 217 1.44 6.64 -14.90
N VAL A 218 0.14 6.73 -15.14
CA VAL A 218 -0.56 7.98 -15.44
C VAL A 218 -1.11 8.55 -14.15
N LYS A 219 -0.83 9.82 -13.86
CA LYS A 219 -1.24 10.49 -12.61
C LYS A 219 -2.43 11.39 -12.85
N HIS A 220 -3.46 11.22 -12.03
CA HIS A 220 -4.68 12.01 -12.07
C HIS A 220 -4.80 12.80 -10.76
N PRO A 221 -5.11 14.11 -10.81
CA PRO A 221 -5.37 14.89 -9.61
C PRO A 221 -6.57 14.36 -8.81
N PRO A 222 -6.70 14.72 -7.52
CA PRO A 222 -7.86 14.35 -6.71
C PRO A 222 -9.19 14.79 -7.36
N GLY A 223 -10.18 13.92 -7.36
CA GLY A 223 -11.54 14.20 -7.88
C GLY A 223 -11.69 14.25 -9.40
N THR A 224 -10.66 13.91 -10.18
CA THR A 224 -10.77 13.91 -11.66
C THR A 224 -11.25 12.56 -12.23
N LEU A 225 -11.31 11.51 -11.41
CA LEU A 225 -11.79 10.17 -11.76
C LEU A 225 -13.04 9.81 -10.95
N ASP A 226 -14.01 10.70 -10.89
CA ASP A 226 -15.32 10.44 -10.25
C ASP A 226 -16.29 9.74 -11.22
#